data_AF-A0A3E0WGY4-F1
#
_entry.id   AF-A0A3E0WGY4-F1
#
_cell.length_a   1.000
_cell.length_b   1.000
_cell.length_c   1.000
_cell.angle_alpha   90.00
_cell.angle_beta   90.00
_cell.angle_gamma   90.00
#
_symmetry.space_group_name_H-M   'P 1'
#
loop_
_entity.id
_entity.type
_entity.pdbx_description
1 polymer ?
#
loop_
_entity_poly.entity_id
_entity_poly.type
_entity_poly.pdbx_seq_one_letter_code
_entity_poly.pdbx_strand_id
1 'polypeptide(L)' 'MTEPTWGDTVRINLSAKPEQRPGVLASVCGLRKVETEEQARQFSCQVGTTLYLVEYEDGVAVELPSSMLELVEGDELK' A
#
# COMPACT_ATOMS: atom_id res chain seq x y z
N MET A 1 11.42 5.15 -9.27
CA MET A 1 9.97 5.18 -8.98
C MET A 1 9.80 6.07 -7.77
N THR A 2 8.84 6.99 -7.82
CA THR A 2 8.52 7.87 -6.69
C THR A 2 7.73 7.06 -5.65
N GLU A 3 8.09 7.18 -4.38
CA GLU A 3 7.31 6.56 -3.30
C GLU A 3 5.97 7.29 -3.16
N PRO A 4 4.84 6.59 -2.98
CA PRO A 4 3.55 7.24 -2.72
C PRO A 4 3.61 8.11 -1.45
N THR A 5 2.75 9.10 -1.39
CA THR A 5 2.56 10.04 -0.28
C THR A 5 1.07 10.12 0.09
N TRP A 6 0.75 10.84 1.17
CA TRP A 6 -0.63 10.98 1.61
C TRP A 6 -1.50 11.62 0.51
N GLY A 7 -2.67 11.03 0.26
CA GLY A 7 -3.62 11.49 -0.76
C GLY A 7 -3.39 10.91 -2.15
N ASP A 8 -2.27 10.22 -2.39
CA ASP A 8 -2.02 9.57 -3.67
C ASP A 8 -2.96 8.37 -3.89
N THR A 9 -3.41 8.21 -5.14
CA THR A 9 -4.11 7.01 -5.60
C THR A 9 -3.10 5.93 -5.98
N VAL A 10 -3.30 4.74 -5.43
CA VAL A 10 -2.46 3.57 -5.69
C VAL A 10 -3.31 2.40 -6.16
N ARG A 11 -2.73 1.50 -6.93
CA ARG A 11 -3.28 0.20 -7.28
C ARG A 11 -2.58 -0.87 -6.44
N ILE A 12 -3.34 -1.80 -5.87
CA ILE A 12 -2.75 -2.94 -5.18
C ILE A 12 -2.11 -3.85 -6.22
N ASN A 13 -0.84 -4.23 -6.01
CA ASN A 13 -0.10 -5.09 -6.92
C ASN A 13 -0.81 -6.46 -7.10
N LEU A 14 -0.78 -7.00 -8.32
CA LEU A 14 -1.49 -8.24 -8.65
C LEU A 14 -0.97 -9.50 -7.93
N SER A 15 0.23 -9.44 -7.35
CA SER A 15 0.82 -10.53 -6.54
C SER A 15 0.36 -10.52 -5.08
N ALA A 16 -0.41 -9.52 -4.65
CA ALA A 16 -0.94 -9.42 -3.29
C ALA A 16 -1.91 -10.58 -2.98
N LYS A 17 -2.10 -10.85 -1.68
CA LYS A 17 -3.04 -11.90 -1.24
C LYS A 17 -4.47 -11.53 -1.62
N PRO A 18 -5.38 -12.50 -1.84
CA PRO A 18 -6.78 -12.22 -2.21
C PRO A 18 -7.49 -11.25 -1.25
N GLU A 19 -7.30 -11.41 0.06
CA GLU A 19 -7.83 -10.51 1.09
C GLU A 19 -7.30 -9.06 1.01
N GLN A 20 -6.17 -8.83 0.32
CA GLN A 20 -5.61 -7.51 0.03
C GLN A 20 -6.14 -6.91 -1.28
N ARG A 21 -7.05 -7.60 -1.99
CA ARG A 21 -7.76 -7.08 -3.18
C ARG A 21 -6.81 -6.62 -4.31
N PRO A 22 -6.00 -7.53 -4.88
CA PRO A 22 -5.09 -7.22 -5.97
C PRO A 22 -5.81 -6.55 -7.16
N GLY A 23 -5.17 -5.54 -7.75
CA GLY A 23 -5.67 -4.78 -8.89
C GLY A 23 -6.66 -3.66 -8.55
N VAL A 24 -7.14 -3.58 -7.31
CA VAL A 24 -8.10 -2.56 -6.87
C VAL A 24 -7.38 -1.25 -6.57
N LEU A 25 -8.06 -0.13 -6.82
CA LEU A 25 -7.59 1.21 -6.47
C LEU A 25 -7.87 1.51 -4.99
N ALA A 26 -6.96 2.23 -4.37
CA ALA A 26 -7.07 2.70 -3.01
C ALA A 26 -6.38 4.06 -2.86
N SER A 27 -6.69 4.76 -1.77
CA SER A 27 -6.08 6.05 -1.44
C SER A 27 -5.14 5.90 -0.25
N VAL A 28 -3.93 6.46 -0.35
CA VAL A 28 -2.99 6.48 0.78
C VAL A 28 -3.49 7.45 1.85
N CYS A 29 -3.80 6.94 3.04
CA CYS A 29 -4.30 7.74 4.17
C CYS A 29 -3.38 7.72 5.39
N GLY A 30 -2.31 6.93 5.37
CA GLY A 30 -1.29 6.93 6.43
C GLY A 30 0.02 6.30 5.99
N LEU A 31 1.12 6.72 6.63
CA LEU A 31 2.45 6.17 6.41
C LEU A 31 3.14 5.96 7.76
N ARG A 32 3.79 4.81 7.93
CA ARG A 32 4.67 4.55 9.07
C ARG A 32 5.80 3.62 8.69
N LYS A 33 6.86 3.59 9.51
CA LYS A 33 7.94 2.62 9.33
C LYS A 33 7.67 1.35 10.10
N VAL A 34 8.21 0.25 9.59
CA VAL A 34 8.43 -0.98 10.34
C VAL A 34 9.59 -0.73 11.30
N GLU A 35 9.37 -0.91 12.60
CA GLU A 35 10.35 -0.61 13.64
C GLU A 35 10.87 -1.87 14.33
N THR A 36 10.19 -3.00 14.17
CA THR A 36 10.55 -4.27 14.84
C THR A 36 10.59 -5.44 13.88
N GLU A 37 11.39 -6.45 14.22
CA GLU A 37 11.49 -7.72 13.49
C GLU A 37 10.15 -8.48 13.45
N GLU A 38 9.32 -8.33 14.48
CA GLU A 38 7.98 -8.94 14.53
C GLU A 38 7.08 -8.32 13.46
N GLN A 39 7.04 -7.00 13.36
CA GLN A 39 6.31 -6.29 12.30
C GLN A 39 6.87 -6.67 10.93
N ALA A 40 8.20 -6.71 10.78
CA ALA A 40 8.86 -7.09 9.52
C ALA A 40 8.38 -8.47 9.03
N ARG A 41 8.29 -9.45 9.92
CA ARG A 41 7.75 -10.80 9.61
C ARG A 41 6.27 -10.76 9.25
N GLN A 42 5.44 -10.03 10.00
CA GLN A 42 4.00 -9.92 9.74
C GLN A 42 3.72 -9.41 8.32
N PHE A 43 4.46 -8.40 7.88
CA PHE A 43 4.30 -7.78 6.56
C PHE A 43 5.23 -8.35 5.49
N SER A 44 6.00 -9.40 5.81
CA SER A 44 6.97 -10.03 4.91
C SER A 44 7.92 -9.02 4.25
N CYS A 45 8.44 -8.09 5.05
CA CYS A 45 9.36 -7.03 4.61
C CYS A 45 10.51 -6.87 5.62
N GLN A 46 11.31 -5.80 5.49
CA GLN A 46 12.45 -5.53 6.37
C GLN A 46 12.14 -4.40 7.35
N VAL A 47 12.80 -4.40 8.52
CA VAL A 47 12.80 -3.23 9.42
C VAL A 47 13.28 -2.00 8.66
N GLY A 48 12.59 -0.88 8.84
CA GLY A 48 12.80 0.37 8.10
C GLY A 48 11.96 0.53 6.83
N THR A 49 11.29 -0.53 6.36
CA THR A 49 10.34 -0.44 5.23
C THR A 49 9.18 0.47 5.59
N THR A 50 8.76 1.32 4.65
CA THR A 50 7.54 2.12 4.79
C THR A 50 6.32 1.23 4.53
N LEU A 51 5.41 1.21 5.50
CA LEU A 51 4.05 0.69 5.36
C LEU A 51 3.10 1.85 5.07
N TYR A 52 2.16 1.57 4.19
CA TYR A 52 1.13 2.47 3.73
C TYR A 52 -0.20 1.95 4.24
N LEU A 53 -0.90 2.77 5.01
CA LEU A 53 -2.31 2.58 5.25
C LEU A 53 -3.05 3.08 4.01
N VAL A 54 -3.75 2.18 3.34
CA VAL A 54 -4.56 2.49 2.16
C VAL A 54 -6.02 2.22 2.47
N GLU A 55 -6.89 3.12 2.03
CA GLU A 55 -8.34 3.01 2.18
C GLU A 55 -8.98 2.73 0.82
N TYR A 56 -9.79 1.68 0.77
CA TYR A 56 -10.60 1.33 -0.40
C TYR A 56 -11.88 2.15 -0.44
N GLU A 57 -12.57 2.18 -1.58
CA GLU A 57 -13.85 2.92 -1.74
C GLU A 57 -14.97 2.47 -0.79
N ASP A 58 -14.93 1.23 -0.29
CA ASP A 58 -15.90 0.73 0.69
C ASP A 58 -15.56 1.12 2.15
N GLY A 59 -14.54 1.96 2.35
CA GLY A 59 -14.09 2.43 3.66
C GLY A 59 -13.25 1.43 4.44
N VAL A 60 -12.95 0.25 3.87
CA VAL A 60 -12.01 -0.70 4.47
C VAL A 60 -10.60 -0.18 4.28
N ALA A 61 -9.79 -0.17 5.34
CA ALA A 61 -8.39 0.21 5.28
C ALA A 61 -7.46 -0.95 5.66
N VAL A 62 -6.34 -1.06 4.97
CA VAL A 62 -5.31 -2.07 5.23
C VAL A 62 -3.91 -1.48 5.15
N GLU A 63 -2.97 -2.09 5.87
CA GLU A 63 -1.55 -1.71 5.80
C GLU A 63 -0.79 -2.63 4.84
N LEU A 64 -0.03 -2.02 3.93
CA LEU A 64 0.75 -2.74 2.92
C LEU A 64 2.16 -2.13 2.77
N PRO A 65 3.21 -2.94 2.53
CA PRO A 65 4.53 -2.42 2.20
C PRO A 65 4.54 -1.76 0.82
N SER A 66 5.48 -0.84 0.59
CA SER A 66 5.66 -0.16 -0.71
C SER A 66 5.74 -1.12 -1.89
N SER A 67 6.31 -2.32 -1.70
CA SER A 67 6.43 -3.35 -2.73
C SER A 67 5.10 -3.91 -3.25
N MET A 68 3.99 -3.66 -2.52
CA MET A 68 2.65 -4.12 -2.88
C MET A 68 1.78 -3.01 -3.50
N LEU A 69 2.34 -1.83 -3.73
CA LEU A 69 1.62 -0.67 -4.23
C LEU A 69 2.24 -0.16 -5.52
N GLU A 70 1.37 0.17 -6.47
CA GLU A 70 1.72 0.84 -7.73
C GLU A 70 1.06 2.21 -7.73
N LEU A 71 1.87 3.27 -7.86
CA LEU A 71 1.35 4.63 -7.98
C LEU A 71 0.58 4.77 -9.30
N VAL A 72 -0.64 5.30 -9.25
CA VAL A 72 -1.44 5.58 -10.43
C VAL A 72 -1.36 7.07 -10.72
N GLU A 73 -0.75 7.44 -11.84
CA GLU A 73 -0.71 8.83 -12.28
C GLU A 73 -2.05 9.20 -12.94
N GLY A 74 -2.48 10.46 -12.74
CA GLY A 74 -3.84 10.92 -13.11
C GLY A 74 -4.21 10.85 -14.59
N ASP A 75 -3.31 10.47 -15.51
CA ASP A 75 -3.64 10.26 -16.92
C ASP A 75 -4.27 8.88 -17.20
N GLU A 76 -4.20 7.93 -16.26
CA GLU A 76 -4.77 6.58 -16.40
C GLU A 76 -6.22 6.43 -15.89
N LEU A 77 -6.85 7.53 -15.44
CA LEU A 77 -8.25 7.55 -14.96
C LEU A 77 -9.29 7.84 -16.07
N LYS A 78 -8.92 7.66 -17.35
CA LYS A 78 -9.80 7.92 -18.52
C LYS A 78 -10.64 6.72 -18.93
#